data_AF-A0A9D3VRS3-F1
#
_entry.id   AF-A0A9D3VRS3-F1
#
_cell.length_a   1.000
_cell.length_b   1.000
_cell.length_c   1.000
_cell.angle_alpha   90.00
_cell.angle_beta   90.00
_cell.angle_gamma   90.00
#
_symmetry.space_group_name_H-M   'P 1'
#
loop_
_entity.id
_entity.type
_entity.pdbx_description
1 polymer ?
#
loop_
_entity_poly.entity_id
_entity_poly.type
_entity_poly.pdbx_seq_one_letter_code
_entity_poly.pdbx_strand_id
1 'polypeptide(L)'
;MEVIKLVASLSSQAAAILVLLTLAAVQTQTAKAQSCTTELTNLNVCAPFVVPGATQTNPSPDCCAALQSVQHDCFCSTLSIASRLPSQCNLPPLTCGN
;
A
#
# COMPACT_ATOMS: atom_id res chain seq x y z
N MET A 1 24.42 27.31 -36.56
CA MET A 1 23.57 27.83 -35.46
C MET A 1 22.22 27.12 -35.37
N GLU A 2 21.58 26.79 -36.49
CA GLU A 2 20.31 26.04 -36.55
C GLU A 2 20.34 24.64 -35.89
N VAL A 3 21.43 23.88 -36.08
CA VAL A 3 21.62 22.56 -35.45
C VAL A 3 21.64 22.66 -33.92
N ILE A 4 22.19 23.73 -33.36
CA ILE A 4 22.29 23.94 -31.89
C ILE A 4 20.91 24.23 -31.30
N LYS A 5 20.04 24.97 -32.02
CA LYS A 5 18.64 25.21 -31.62
C LYS A 5 17.79 23.94 -31.66
N LEU A 6 18.01 23.07 -32.66
CA LEU A 6 17.37 21.76 -32.76
C LEU A 6 17.76 20.84 -31.61
N VAL A 7 19.04 20.77 -31.26
CA VAL A 7 19.55 19.96 -30.14
C VAL A 7 19.07 20.50 -28.79
N ALA A 8 19.01 21.82 -28.61
CA ALA A 8 18.43 22.45 -27.42
C ALA A 8 16.92 22.20 -27.29
N SER A 9 16.18 22.23 -28.40
CA SER A 9 14.74 21.91 -28.42
C SER A 9 14.47 20.43 -28.13
N LEU A 10 15.23 19.51 -28.73
CA LEU A 10 15.11 18.07 -28.44
C LEU A 10 15.43 17.75 -26.97
N SER A 11 16.48 18.34 -26.41
CA SER A 11 16.84 18.15 -25.00
C SER A 11 15.81 18.77 -24.05
N SER A 12 15.23 19.92 -24.39
CA SER A 12 14.14 20.53 -23.63
C SER A 12 12.85 19.69 -23.66
N GLN A 13 12.52 19.08 -24.80
CA GLN A 13 11.35 18.19 -24.91
C GLN A 13 11.57 16.86 -24.18
N ALA A 14 12.78 16.29 -24.28
CA ALA A 14 13.13 15.08 -23.53
C ALA A 14 13.09 15.31 -22.01
N ALA A 15 13.59 16.47 -21.53
CA ALA A 15 13.50 16.84 -20.13
C ALA A 15 12.05 17.02 -19.64
N ALA A 16 11.20 17.66 -20.45
CA ALA A 16 9.78 17.82 -20.13
C ALA A 16 9.04 16.46 -20.04
N ILE A 17 9.32 15.54 -20.98
CA ILE A 17 8.75 14.18 -20.96
C ILE A 17 9.21 13.42 -19.72
N LEU A 18 10.49 13.49 -19.36
CA LEU A 18 11.01 12.85 -18.14
C LEU A 18 10.32 13.38 -16.88
N VAL A 19 10.11 14.70 -16.78
CA VAL A 19 9.38 15.31 -15.66
C VAL A 19 7.94 14.79 -15.60
N LEU A 20 7.22 14.73 -16.73
CA LEU A 20 5.86 14.20 -16.79
C LEU A 20 5.79 12.72 -16.37
N LEU A 21 6.76 11.90 -16.78
CA LEU A 21 6.85 10.49 -16.38
C LEU A 21 7.09 10.34 -14.88
N THR A 22 7.96 11.16 -14.29
CA THR A 22 8.19 11.13 -12.82
C THR A 22 6.96 11.57 -12.04
N LEU A 23 6.24 12.61 -12.49
CA LEU A 23 4.99 13.06 -11.88
C LEU A 23 3.91 11.96 -11.94
N ALA A 24 3.75 11.31 -13.10
CA ALA A 24 2.81 10.20 -13.25
C ALA A 24 3.14 9.03 -12.31
N ALA A 25 4.42 8.65 -12.21
CA ALA A 25 4.86 7.58 -11.32
C ALA A 25 4.61 7.88 -9.84
N VAL A 26 4.75 9.14 -9.41
CA VAL A 26 4.45 9.57 -8.03
C VAL A 26 2.94 9.51 -7.76
N GLN A 27 2.12 9.98 -8.70
CA GLN A 27 0.65 9.96 -8.57
C GLN A 27 0.11 8.53 -8.43
N THR A 28 0.65 7.58 -9.20
CA THR A 28 0.25 6.17 -9.14
C THR A 28 0.59 5.54 -7.79
N GLN A 29 1.75 5.87 -7.21
CA GLN A 29 2.15 5.35 -5.90
C GLN A 29 1.26 5.88 -4.77
N THR A 30 0.93 7.18 -4.78
CA THR A 30 0.03 7.78 -3.80
C THR A 30 -1.38 7.18 -3.89
N ALA A 31 -1.90 7.00 -5.10
CA ALA A 31 -3.20 6.37 -5.32
C ALA A 31 -3.23 4.92 -4.79
N LYS A 32 -2.17 4.13 -5.05
CA LYS A 32 -2.06 2.75 -4.53
C LYS A 32 -1.96 2.72 -2.99
N ALA A 33 -1.27 3.68 -2.39
CA ALA A 33 -1.18 3.79 -0.92
C ALA A 33 -2.53 4.18 -0.29
N GLN A 34 -3.26 5.10 -0.92
CA GLN A 34 -4.61 5.49 -0.48
C GLN A 34 -5.63 4.36 -0.64
N SER A 35 -5.56 3.60 -1.74
CA SER A 35 -6.43 2.43 -1.93
C SER A 35 -6.13 1.37 -0.88
N CYS A 36 -4.85 1.07 -0.63
CA CYS A 36 -4.40 0.13 0.41
C CYS A 36 -4.93 0.51 1.80
N THR A 37 -4.83 1.78 2.19
CA THR A 37 -5.32 2.26 3.50
C THR A 37 -6.84 2.07 3.63
N THR A 38 -7.57 2.35 2.56
CA THR A 38 -9.04 2.19 2.53
C THR A 38 -9.44 0.72 2.58
N GLU A 39 -8.81 -0.13 1.77
CA GLU A 39 -9.00 -1.58 1.74
C GLU A 39 -8.74 -2.21 3.14
N LEU A 40 -7.65 -1.82 3.80
CA LEU A 40 -7.34 -2.26 5.16
C LEU A 40 -8.35 -1.77 6.19
N THR A 41 -8.85 -0.54 6.06
CA THR A 41 -9.88 0.01 6.96
C THR A 41 -11.18 -0.79 6.85
N ASN A 42 -11.52 -1.27 5.65
CA ASN A 42 -12.70 -2.10 5.44
C ASN A 42 -12.63 -3.45 6.17
N LEU A 43 -11.41 -3.95 6.48
CA LEU A 43 -11.24 -5.16 7.31
C LEU A 43 -11.73 -4.98 8.75
N ASN A 44 -12.07 -3.77 9.19
CA ASN A 44 -12.66 -3.56 10.52
C ASN A 44 -13.99 -4.32 10.70
N VAL A 45 -14.69 -4.69 9.62
CA VAL A 45 -15.87 -5.58 9.68
C VAL A 45 -15.50 -6.98 10.21
N CYS A 46 -14.25 -7.39 10.10
CA CYS A 46 -13.74 -8.67 10.60
C CYS A 46 -13.37 -8.67 12.08
N ALA A 47 -13.30 -7.50 12.73
CA ALA A 47 -12.87 -7.34 14.12
C ALA A 47 -13.53 -8.33 15.11
N PRO A 48 -14.87 -8.55 15.11
CA PRO A 48 -15.49 -9.45 16.10
C PRO A 48 -15.08 -10.92 15.96
N PHE A 49 -14.53 -11.35 14.82
CA PHE A 49 -14.16 -12.74 14.56
C PHE A 49 -12.69 -13.06 14.86
N VAL A 50 -11.84 -12.03 15.06
CA VAL A 50 -10.37 -12.16 15.18
C VAL A 50 -9.82 -11.76 16.56
N VAL A 51 -10.70 -11.38 17.49
CA VAL A 51 -10.31 -11.01 18.84
C VAL A 51 -10.23 -12.24 19.77
N PRO A 52 -9.28 -12.28 20.71
CA PRO A 52 -9.25 -13.31 21.74
C PRO A 52 -10.57 -13.39 22.50
N GLY A 53 -11.10 -14.61 22.69
CA GLY A 53 -12.37 -14.83 23.38
C GLY A 53 -13.62 -14.62 22.53
N ALA A 54 -13.49 -14.44 21.21
CA ALA A 54 -14.64 -14.39 20.31
C ALA A 54 -15.46 -15.69 20.37
N THR A 55 -16.77 -15.55 20.55
CA THR A 55 -17.74 -16.67 20.54
C THR A 55 -18.14 -17.08 19.13
N GLN A 56 -17.97 -16.18 18.15
CA GLN A 56 -18.09 -16.46 16.72
C GLN A 56 -16.71 -16.39 16.08
N THR A 57 -16.12 -17.55 15.77
CA THR A 57 -14.83 -17.65 15.09
C THR A 57 -14.96 -17.81 13.58
N ASN A 58 -16.17 -18.08 13.07
CA ASN A 58 -16.43 -18.17 11.64
C ASN A 58 -16.74 -16.77 11.08
N PRO A 59 -15.93 -16.25 10.13
CA PRO A 59 -16.16 -14.93 9.56
C PRO A 59 -17.47 -14.85 8.77
N SER A 60 -18.09 -13.66 8.78
CA SER A 60 -19.23 -13.38 7.93
C SER A 60 -18.83 -13.34 6.44
N PRO A 61 -19.79 -13.52 5.51
CA PRO A 61 -19.55 -13.32 4.08
C PRO A 61 -18.97 -11.94 3.76
N ASP A 62 -19.43 -10.90 4.47
CA ASP A 62 -18.94 -9.53 4.30
C ASP A 62 -17.47 -9.38 4.72
N CYS A 63 -17.06 -10.05 5.80
CA CYS A 63 -15.65 -10.08 6.19
C CYS A 63 -14.78 -10.78 5.14
N CYS A 64 -15.23 -11.92 4.61
CA CYS A 64 -14.50 -12.61 3.54
C CYS A 64 -14.42 -11.78 2.25
N ALA A 65 -15.51 -11.09 1.88
CA ALA A 65 -15.53 -10.21 0.71
C ALA A 65 -14.60 -9.00 0.89
N ALA A 66 -14.61 -8.39 2.07
CA ALA A 66 -13.68 -7.31 2.41
C ALA A 66 -12.22 -7.80 2.32
N LEU A 67 -11.92 -8.98 2.87
CA LEU A 67 -10.59 -9.59 2.80
C LEU A 67 -10.13 -9.87 1.36
N GLN A 68 -11.02 -10.38 0.51
CA GLN A 68 -10.74 -10.63 -0.91
C GLN A 68 -10.49 -9.35 -1.70
N SER A 69 -11.04 -8.21 -1.26
CA SER A 69 -10.86 -6.91 -1.94
C SER A 69 -9.50 -6.26 -1.67
N VAL A 70 -8.76 -6.73 -0.66
CA VAL A 70 -7.44 -6.17 -0.32
C VAL A 70 -6.39 -6.65 -1.31
N GLN A 71 -5.62 -5.72 -1.87
CA GLN A 71 -4.50 -6.05 -2.73
C GLN A 71 -3.42 -6.85 -1.97
N HIS A 72 -2.97 -7.95 -2.56
CA HIS A 72 -2.00 -8.87 -1.95
C HIS A 72 -0.72 -8.17 -1.48
N ASP A 73 -0.13 -7.29 -2.31
CA ASP A 73 1.07 -6.53 -1.94
C ASP A 73 0.85 -5.62 -0.73
N CYS A 74 -0.30 -4.95 -0.67
CA CYS A 74 -0.70 -4.07 0.42
C CYS A 74 -0.80 -4.87 1.73
N PHE A 75 -1.48 -6.01 1.67
CA PHE A 75 -1.66 -6.89 2.81
C PHE A 75 -0.32 -7.41 3.34
N CYS A 76 0.53 -7.98 2.47
CA CYS A 76 1.84 -8.50 2.85
C CYS A 76 2.78 -7.43 3.39
N SER A 77 2.82 -6.25 2.75
CA SER A 77 3.66 -5.14 3.20
C SER A 77 3.24 -4.68 4.60
N THR A 78 1.93 -4.59 4.85
CA THR A 78 1.39 -4.19 6.15
C THR A 78 1.74 -5.19 7.23
N LEU A 79 1.59 -6.51 6.98
CA LEU A 79 1.97 -7.55 7.94
C LEU A 79 3.49 -7.52 8.24
N SER A 80 4.31 -7.33 7.21
CA SER A 80 5.76 -7.18 7.37
C SER A 80 6.10 -5.97 8.25
N ILE A 81 5.50 -4.82 7.98
CA ILE A 81 5.66 -3.60 8.79
C ILE A 81 5.22 -3.87 10.24
N ALA A 82 4.02 -4.43 10.44
CA ALA A 82 3.48 -4.72 11.77
C ALA A 82 4.38 -5.66 12.59
N SER A 83 4.99 -6.66 11.96
CA SER A 83 5.92 -7.58 12.64
C SER A 83 7.25 -6.93 13.03
N ARG A 84 7.70 -5.91 12.29
CA ARG A 84 9.01 -5.26 12.50
C ARG A 84 8.93 -3.99 13.35
N LEU A 85 7.84 -3.24 13.27
CA LEU A 85 7.63 -1.99 14.00
C LEU A 85 7.90 -2.11 15.51
N PRO A 86 7.43 -3.16 16.24
CA PRO A 86 7.72 -3.30 17.66
C PRO A 86 9.22 -3.22 17.96
N SER A 87 10.05 -3.94 17.22
CA SER A 87 11.50 -3.93 17.41
C SER A 87 12.14 -2.56 17.14
N GLN A 88 11.62 -1.81 16.15
CA GLN A 88 12.07 -0.44 15.86
C GLN A 88 11.65 0.55 16.96
N CYS A 89 10.59 0.24 17.70
CA CYS A 89 10.08 1.01 18.83
C CYS A 89 10.59 0.49 20.19
N ASN A 90 11.60 -0.39 20.23
CA ASN A 90 12.10 -1.03 21.45
C ASN A 90 11.03 -1.82 22.25
N LEU A 91 10.00 -2.31 21.57
CA LEU A 91 8.95 -3.16 22.13
C LEU A 91 9.25 -4.65 21.89
N PRO A 92 8.72 -5.56 22.73
CA PRO A 92 8.81 -6.99 22.48
C PRO A 92 8.27 -7.39 21.09
N PRO A 93 8.88 -8.38 20.41
CA PRO A 93 8.38 -8.89 19.15
C PRO A 93 6.95 -9.44 19.27
N LEU A 94 6.16 -9.30 18.21
CA LEU A 94 4.83 -9.92 18.15
C LEU A 94 5.00 -11.44 18.01
N THR A 95 4.56 -12.18 19.02
CA THR A 95 4.45 -13.65 18.97
C THR A 95 2.97 -14.01 18.83
N CYS A 96 2.51 -14.19 17.59
CA CYS A 96 1.17 -14.71 17.32
C CYS A 96 1.22 -16.24 17.40
N GLY A 97 1.08 -16.79 18.60
CA GLY A 97 0.96 -18.22 18.86
C GLY A 97 -0.51 -18.62 19.02
N ASN A 98 -0.90 -19.75 18.42
CA ASN A 98 -2.10 -20.48 18.81
C ASN A 98 -1.82 -21.29 20.09
#